data_AF-A0A7Y7CRG3-F1
#
_entry.id   AF-A0A7Y7CRG3-F1
#
_cell.length_a   1.000
_cell.length_b   1.000
_cell.length_c   1.000
_cell.angle_alpha   90.00
_cell.angle_beta   90.00
_cell.angle_gamma   90.00
#
_symmetry.space_group_name_H-M   'P 1'
#
loop_
_entity.id
_entity.type
_entity.pdbx_description
1 polymer ?
#
loop_
_entity_poly.entity_id
_entity_poly.type
_entity_poly.pdbx_seq_one_letter_code
_entity_poly.pdbx_strand_id
1 'polypeptide(L)' 'MKTAKGSYYNRVTWSKNNDGSLTQLWKYINVEGKVISEAFRGIYKKAS' A
#
# COMPACT_ATOMS: atom_id res chain seq x y z
N MET A 1 2.03 7.77 19.53
CA MET A 1 3.36 7.26 19.96
C MET A 1 4.39 7.57 18.87
N LYS A 2 5.40 8.40 19.18
CA LYS A 2 6.58 8.61 18.31
C LYS A 2 7.60 7.54 18.71
N THR A 3 7.83 6.54 17.88
CA THR A 3 8.93 5.59 18.10
C THR A 3 10.23 6.22 17.58
N ALA A 4 11.38 5.77 18.07
CA ALA A 4 12.70 6.28 17.67
C ALA A 4 13.00 6.18 16.14
N LYS A 5 12.16 5.47 15.38
CA LYS A 5 12.24 5.33 13.92
C LYS A 5 11.35 6.33 13.13
N GLY A 6 10.76 7.31 13.82
CA GLY A 6 9.79 8.23 13.22
C GLY A 6 8.37 7.65 13.21
N SER A 7 7.36 8.53 13.27
CA SER A 7 5.97 8.12 13.17
C SER A 7 5.60 7.86 11.71
N TYR A 8 5.23 6.62 11.41
CA TYR A 8 4.69 6.22 10.12
C TYR A 8 3.47 5.31 10.30
N TYR A 9 2.64 5.23 9.27
CA TYR A 9 1.48 4.35 9.21
C TYR A 9 1.59 3.41 8.03
N ASN A 10 0.95 2.25 8.16
CA ASN A 10 0.75 1.32 7.06
C ASN A 10 -0.55 1.70 6.33
N ARG A 11 -0.48 1.91 5.03
CA ARG A 11 -1.65 2.09 4.17
C ARG A 11 -1.71 0.95 3.17
N VAL A 12 -2.70 0.09 3.31
CA VAL A 12 -3.02 -0.97 2.36
C VAL A 12 -4.19 -0.52 1.50
N THR A 13 -4.02 -0.54 0.19
CA THR A 13 -5.06 -0.16 -0.79
C THR A 13 -5.28 -1.32 -1.75
N TRP A 14 -6.56 -1.59 -2.03
CA TRP A 14 -6.97 -2.54 -3.05
C TRP A 14 -7.62 -1.79 -4.19
N SER A 15 -7.16 -2.01 -5.42
CA SER A 15 -7.65 -1.35 -6.61
C SER A 15 -8.01 -2.38 -7.66
N LYS A 16 -9.26 -2.35 -8.12
CA LYS A 16 -9.71 -3.16 -9.25
C LYS A 16 -9.24 -2.49 -10.54
N ASN A 17 -8.54 -3.23 -11.37
CA ASN A 17 -8.02 -2.77 -12.65
C ASN A 17 -9.02 -3.04 -13.78
N ASN A 18 -8.89 -2.30 -14.87
CA ASN A 18 -9.76 -2.42 -16.05
C ASN A 18 -9.68 -3.80 -16.71
N ASP A 19 -8.55 -4.50 -16.56
CA ASP A 19 -8.32 -5.86 -17.09
C ASP A 19 -8.87 -6.97 -16.18
N GLY A 20 -9.64 -6.62 -15.14
CA GLY A 20 -10.23 -7.55 -14.19
C GLY A 20 -9.29 -8.02 -13.09
N SER A 21 -8.02 -7.60 -13.09
CA SER A 21 -7.10 -7.87 -11.98
C SER A 21 -7.35 -6.97 -10.76
N LEU A 22 -6.84 -7.38 -9.60
CA LEU A 22 -6.85 -6.63 -8.35
C LEU A 22 -5.41 -6.32 -7.94
N THR A 23 -5.06 -5.05 -7.84
CA THR A 23 -3.77 -4.62 -7.28
C THR A 23 -3.92 -4.37 -5.79
N GLN A 24 -3.09 -5.06 -5.00
CA GLN A 24 -2.87 -4.74 -3.60
C GLN A 24 -1.60 -3.90 -3.48
N LEU A 25 -1.71 -2.76 -2.82
CA LEU A 25 -0.61 -1.83 -2.64
C LEU A 25 -0.43 -1.52 -1.15
N TRP A 26 0.72 -1.90 -0.59
CA TRP A 26 1.11 -1.54 0.76
C TRP A 26 2.15 -0.43 0.70
N LYS A 27 1.82 0.72 1.29
CA LYS A 27 2.73 1.86 1.45
C LYS A 27 2.97 2.20 2.91
N TYR A 28 4.18 2.64 3.21
CA TYR A 28 4.46 3.39 4.44
C TYR A 28 4.18 4.87 4.17
N ILE A 29 3.36 5.48 5.01
CA ILE A 29 3.04 6.92 4.93
C ILE A 29 3.50 7.63 6.19
N ASN A 30 3.97 8.86 6.06
CA ASN A 30 4.33 9.70 7.21
C ASN A 30 3.06 10.27 7.88
N VAL A 31 3.26 11.02 8.97
CA VAL A 31 2.17 11.66 9.71
C VAL A 31 1.39 12.71 8.93
N GLU A 32 1.96 13.22 7.83
CA GLU A 32 1.32 14.18 6.93
C GLU A 32 0.57 13.48 5.78
N GLY A 33 0.52 12.14 5.80
CA GLY A 33 -0.12 11.33 4.76
C GLY A 33 0.70 11.17 3.47
N LYS A 34 1.94 11.68 3.44
CA LYS A 34 2.85 11.52 2.30
C LYS A 34 3.42 10.11 2.27
N VAL A 35 3.49 9.53 1.08
CA VAL A 35 4.11 8.22 0.86
C VAL A 35 5.62 8.34 1.07
N ILE A 36 6.14 7.52 1.98
CA ILE A 36 7.58 7.38 2.23
C ILE A 36 8.15 6.33 1.28
N SER A 37 7.52 5.16 1.24
CA SER A 37 7.96 4.05 0.38
C SER A 37 6.84 3.04 0.14
N GLU A 38 7.06 2.18 -0.85
CA GLU A 38 6.22 1.02 -1.16
C GLU A 38 6.85 -0.23 -0.52
N ALA A 39 6.10 -0.89 0.35
CA ALA A 39 6.55 -2.10 1.03
C ALA A 39 6.27 -3.35 0.19
N PHE A 40 5.14 -3.34 -0.53
CA PHE A 40 4.67 -4.47 -1.30
C PHE A 40 3.68 -4.03 -2.39
N ARG A 41 3.74 -4.71 -3.53
CA ARG A 41 2.75 -4.62 -4.60
C ARG A 41 2.45 -6.01 -5.15
N GLY A 42 1.21 -6.42 -4.94
CA GLY A 42 0.67 -7.67 -5.50
C GLY A 42 -0.31 -7.36 -6.61
N ILE A 43 -0.29 -8.17 -7.67
CA ILE A 43 -1.31 -8.14 -8.73
C ILE A 43 -1.95 -9.53 -8.77
N TYR A 44 -3.23 -9.58 -8.42
CA TYR A 44 -4.02 -10.79 -8.40
C TYR A 44 -4.90 -10.84 -9.63
N LYS A 45 -4.82 -11.93 -10.38
CA LYS A 45 -5.79 -12.26 -11.43
C LYS A 45 -6.54 -13.49 -10.99
N LYS A 46 -7.87 -13.47 -11.11
CA LYS A 46 -8.64 -14.69 -11.01
C LYS A 46 -8.18 -15.57 -12.18
N ALA A 47 -7.67 -16.76 -11.88
CA ALA A 47 -7.43 -17.75 -12.92
C ALA A 47 -8.78 -18.09 -13.54
N SER A 48 -8.90 -17.82 -14.83
CA SER A 48 -10.07 -18.12 -15.66
C SER A 48 -10.30 -19.62 -15.76
#